data_AF-A0A662TC75-F1
#
_entry.id   AF-A0A662TC75-F1
#
_cell.length_a   1.000
_cell.length_b   1.000
_cell.length_c   1.000
_cell.angle_alpha   90.00
_cell.angle_beta   90.00
_cell.angle_gamma   90.00
#
_symmetry.space_group_name_H-M   'P 1'
#
loop_
_entity.id
_entity.type
_entity.pdbx_description
1 polymer ?
#
loop_
_entity_poly.entity_id
_entity_poly.type
_entity_poly.pdbx_seq_one_letter_code
_entity_poly.pdbx_strand_id
1 'polypeptide(L)'
;MMKVSRAKISFSYYAAIVKNLRGVILFKEFNEELFTWLLNRFKYRDLGASTSIWNKIPDKYRNILKLEYPTKDLYDYMERLLNMGLDYEALESLSTASTYISPLILVGNHYEKFINENSVSRVLICRPLDTKSWKLHLRIVDYVILDFYRDSIEESIRAIECIKRGDYKPVDEILDKRSLKISRDVKRFWRISCRDGKPFIYYIDLLKLVYEMYLKGMIDKEVLQYDIASALAILPVVVVKHEFIEGI
;
A
#
# COMPACT_ATOMS: atom_id res chain seq x y z
N MET A 1 24.35 -0.84 -3.44
CA MET A 1 23.56 -1.83 -2.69
C MET A 1 22.73 -1.11 -1.65
N MET A 2 21.41 -1.12 -1.78
CA MET A 2 20.51 -0.62 -0.75
C MET A 2 20.52 -1.65 0.40
N LYS A 3 20.86 -1.23 1.62
CA LYS A 3 20.76 -2.11 2.80
C LYS A 3 19.41 -1.87 3.47
N VAL A 4 18.70 -2.95 3.79
CA VAL A 4 17.54 -2.89 4.66
C VAL A 4 18.04 -2.51 6.05
N SER A 5 17.47 -1.47 6.66
CA SER A 5 17.90 -0.98 7.98
C SER A 5 17.06 -1.65 9.07
N ARG A 6 17.72 -2.37 9.99
CA ARG A 6 17.06 -2.94 11.17
C ARG A 6 16.97 -1.88 12.26
N ALA A 7 15.81 -1.27 12.41
CA ALA A 7 15.56 -0.34 13.50
C ALA A 7 14.63 -0.95 14.54
N LYS A 8 14.87 -0.62 15.82
CA LYS A 8 14.02 -1.02 16.95
C LYS A 8 12.99 0.08 17.18
N ILE A 9 11.82 -0.04 16.57
CA ILE A 9 10.65 0.75 16.94
C ILE A 9 9.96 0.07 18.14
N SER A 10 9.65 0.84 19.19
CA SER A 10 8.86 0.33 20.31
C SER A 10 7.39 0.23 19.90
N PHE A 11 6.65 -0.71 20.51
CA PHE A 11 5.21 -0.85 20.27
C PHE A 11 4.44 0.47 20.49
N SER A 12 4.78 1.23 21.55
CA SER A 12 4.15 2.52 21.84
C SER A 12 4.40 3.56 20.74
N TYR A 13 5.62 3.59 20.18
CA TYR A 13 5.94 4.50 19.08
C TYR A 13 5.26 4.09 17.78
N TYR A 14 5.23 2.78 17.48
CA TYR A 14 4.47 2.23 16.35
C TYR A 14 2.98 2.60 16.44
N ALA A 15 2.34 2.36 17.59
CA ALA A 15 0.93 2.69 17.80
C ALA A 15 0.65 4.19 17.67
N ALA A 16 1.57 5.06 18.12
CA ALA A 16 1.46 6.49 17.97
C ALA A 16 1.49 6.93 16.49
N ILE A 17 2.37 6.32 15.68
CA ILE A 17 2.44 6.57 14.23
C ILE A 17 1.14 6.14 13.55
N VAL A 18 0.72 4.88 13.74
CA VAL A 18 -0.47 4.31 13.09
C VAL A 18 -1.72 5.18 13.30
N LYS A 19 -1.88 5.74 14.51
CA LYS A 19 -3.02 6.63 14.84
C LYS A 19 -3.10 7.89 13.96
N ASN A 20 -1.95 8.43 13.56
CA ASN A 20 -1.84 9.73 12.91
C ASN A 20 -1.46 9.66 11.43
N LEU A 21 -0.90 8.54 10.99
CA LEU A 21 -0.54 8.30 9.60
C LEU A 21 -1.77 8.27 8.69
N ARG A 22 -1.67 8.90 7.52
CA ARG A 22 -2.75 8.97 6.52
C ARG A 22 -2.31 8.60 5.10
N GLY A 23 -1.07 8.19 4.95
CA GLY A 23 -0.61 7.63 3.70
C GLY A 23 0.88 7.35 3.73
N VAL A 24 1.27 6.32 2.98
CA VAL A 24 2.67 6.06 2.62
C VAL A 24 2.87 6.54 1.20
N ILE A 25 3.93 7.32 0.96
CA ILE A 25 4.24 7.88 -0.35
C ILE A 25 5.15 6.90 -1.10
N LEU A 26 4.83 6.67 -2.37
CA LEU A 26 5.66 5.97 -3.35
C LEU A 26 5.91 6.89 -4.55
N PHE A 27 7.17 7.07 -4.92
CA PHE A 27 7.57 7.84 -6.10
C PHE A 27 8.93 7.36 -6.60
N LYS A 28 9.22 7.58 -7.89
CA LYS A 28 10.56 7.30 -8.45
C LYS A 28 11.43 8.55 -8.47
N GLU A 29 10.90 9.60 -9.05
CA GLU A 29 11.54 10.90 -9.23
C GLU A 29 10.77 11.94 -8.42
N PHE A 30 11.51 12.76 -7.68
CA PHE A 30 10.93 13.75 -6.80
C PHE A 30 10.32 14.90 -7.63
N ASN A 31 9.02 15.17 -7.46
CA ASN A 31 8.34 16.30 -8.08
C ASN A 31 7.87 17.29 -6.99
N GLU A 32 8.54 18.42 -6.89
CA GLU A 32 8.30 19.42 -5.85
C GLU A 32 6.86 19.97 -5.83
N GLU A 33 6.27 20.20 -7.00
CA GLU A 33 4.91 20.75 -7.11
C GLU A 33 3.87 19.76 -6.59
N LEU A 34 3.93 18.49 -7.03
CA LEU A 34 3.03 17.44 -6.56
C LEU A 34 3.21 17.15 -5.07
N PHE A 35 4.45 17.15 -4.56
CA PHE A 35 4.72 16.93 -3.14
C PHE A 35 4.20 18.06 -2.28
N THR A 36 4.44 19.31 -2.68
CA THR A 36 3.95 20.49 -1.97
C THR A 36 2.42 20.50 -1.98
N TRP A 37 1.80 20.17 -3.12
CA TRP A 37 0.37 20.02 -3.24
C TRP A 37 -0.19 18.93 -2.31
N LEU A 38 0.48 17.78 -2.23
CA LEU A 38 0.08 16.65 -1.42
C LEU A 38 0.17 16.99 0.07
N LEU A 39 1.31 17.50 0.53
CA LEU A 39 1.53 17.85 1.93
C LEU A 39 0.54 18.91 2.43
N ASN A 40 0.18 19.88 1.58
CA ASN A 40 -0.84 20.87 1.89
C ASN A 40 -2.24 20.31 2.16
N ARG A 41 -2.51 19.05 1.79
CA ARG A 41 -3.78 18.35 2.06
C ARG A 41 -3.77 17.53 3.34
N PHE A 42 -2.58 17.25 3.87
CA PHE A 42 -2.38 16.48 5.10
C PHE A 42 -1.81 17.32 6.25
N LYS A 43 -2.01 18.65 6.27
CA LYS A 43 -1.40 19.60 7.23
C LYS A 43 -1.41 19.20 8.73
N TYR A 44 -2.38 18.39 9.16
CA TYR A 44 -2.55 17.97 10.56
C TYR A 44 -2.35 16.47 10.77
N ARG A 45 -1.81 15.77 9.78
CA ARG A 45 -1.70 14.32 9.73
C ARG A 45 -0.38 13.91 9.12
N ASP A 46 0.13 12.76 9.54
CA ASP A 46 1.43 12.33 9.10
C ASP A 46 1.33 11.63 7.74
N LEU A 47 2.29 11.93 6.87
CA LEU A 47 2.62 11.07 5.74
C LEU A 47 3.93 10.37 6.06
N GLY A 48 4.07 9.15 5.56
CA GLY A 48 5.26 8.35 5.74
C GLY A 48 5.83 7.89 4.41
N ALA A 49 7.03 7.34 4.46
CA ALA A 49 7.67 6.67 3.34
C ALA A 49 8.41 5.43 3.84
N SER A 50 8.45 4.38 3.02
CA SER A 50 9.30 3.22 3.30
C SER A 50 10.78 3.62 3.31
N THR A 51 11.66 2.77 3.81
CA THR A 51 13.07 3.12 3.98
C THR A 51 13.74 3.46 2.65
N SER A 52 13.45 2.72 1.57
CA SER A 52 14.02 3.03 0.24
C SER A 52 13.55 4.37 -0.31
N ILE A 53 12.27 4.68 -0.15
CA ILE A 53 11.66 5.92 -0.66
C ILE A 53 12.09 7.12 0.18
N TRP A 54 12.13 6.97 1.51
CA TRP A 54 12.51 8.06 2.41
C TRP A 54 13.93 8.57 2.17
N ASN A 55 14.85 7.70 1.74
CA ASN A 55 16.22 8.07 1.39
C ASN A 55 16.31 8.98 0.14
N LYS A 56 15.26 9.04 -0.68
CA LYS A 56 15.18 9.90 -1.88
C LYS A 56 14.47 11.23 -1.62
N ILE A 57 13.88 11.39 -0.44
CA ILE A 57 13.16 12.61 -0.07
C ILE A 57 14.18 13.72 0.25
N PRO A 58 14.08 14.90 -0.37
CA PRO A 58 14.94 16.05 -0.06
C PRO A 58 14.78 16.49 1.41
N ASP A 59 15.83 17.04 1.99
CA ASP A 59 15.86 17.38 3.42
C ASP A 59 14.76 18.37 3.85
N LYS A 60 14.32 19.25 2.94
CA LYS A 60 13.22 20.18 3.19
C LYS A 60 11.86 19.52 3.44
N TYR A 61 11.70 18.23 3.12
CA TYR A 61 10.47 17.45 3.32
C TYR A 61 10.63 16.32 4.35
N ARG A 62 11.60 16.43 5.25
CA ARG A 62 11.84 15.45 6.33
C ARG A 62 10.75 15.40 7.40
N ASN A 63 9.73 16.25 7.29
CA ASN A 63 8.49 16.09 8.04
C ASN A 63 7.71 14.83 7.61
N ILE A 64 8.00 14.25 6.44
CA ILE A 64 7.55 12.91 6.08
C ILE A 64 8.28 11.88 6.95
N LEU A 65 7.51 11.06 7.66
CA LEU A 65 8.04 10.07 8.58
C LEU A 65 8.78 8.96 7.82
N LYS A 66 9.97 8.59 8.32
CA LYS A 66 10.60 7.34 7.94
C LYS A 66 9.87 6.19 8.63
N LEU A 67 9.32 5.28 7.85
CA LEU A 67 8.64 4.10 8.37
C LEU A 67 9.60 2.90 8.37
N GLU A 68 9.64 2.21 9.51
CA GLU A 68 10.57 1.12 9.78
C GLU A 68 9.80 -0.15 10.11
N TYR A 69 10.42 -1.33 10.00
CA TYR A 69 9.68 -2.57 10.22
C TYR A 69 9.51 -2.84 11.73
N PRO A 70 8.28 -3.01 12.22
CA PRO A 70 8.02 -3.17 13.65
C PRO A 70 8.44 -4.52 14.23
N THR A 71 8.67 -5.52 13.37
CA THR A 71 9.01 -6.88 13.80
C THR A 71 10.17 -7.44 12.98
N LYS A 72 10.87 -8.44 13.54
CA LYS A 72 11.94 -9.15 12.84
C LYS A 72 11.41 -9.88 11.61
N ASP A 73 10.23 -10.47 11.71
CA ASP A 73 9.59 -11.20 10.61
C ASP A 73 9.34 -10.29 9.40
N LEU A 74 8.88 -9.06 9.62
CA LEU A 74 8.71 -8.08 8.56
C LEU A 74 10.04 -7.62 7.96
N TYR A 75 11.07 -7.43 8.79
CA TYR A 75 12.42 -7.13 8.31
C TYR A 75 12.96 -8.26 7.41
N ASP A 76 12.88 -9.52 7.88
CA ASP A 76 13.37 -10.70 7.15
C ASP A 76 12.59 -10.89 5.82
N TYR A 77 11.27 -10.66 5.85
CA TYR A 77 10.42 -10.67 4.65
C TYR A 77 10.88 -9.62 3.62
N MET A 78 11.15 -8.39 4.05
CA MET A 78 11.61 -7.31 3.18
C MET A 78 13.02 -7.57 2.63
N GLU A 79 13.93 -8.13 3.43
CA GLU A 79 15.25 -8.57 2.94
C GLU A 79 15.12 -9.63 1.84
N ARG A 80 14.16 -10.56 1.96
CA ARG A 80 13.94 -11.54 0.90
C ARG A 80 13.42 -10.89 -0.38
N LEU A 81 12.46 -9.97 -0.28
CA LEU A 81 11.93 -9.25 -1.44
C LEU A 81 13.01 -8.44 -2.18
N LEU A 82 13.94 -7.83 -1.44
CA LEU A 82 15.05 -7.06 -2.03
C LEU A 82 15.89 -7.90 -2.99
N ASN A 83 16.06 -9.19 -2.71
CA ASN A 83 16.90 -10.08 -3.50
C ASN A 83 16.23 -10.59 -4.79
N MET A 84 14.96 -10.26 -5.04
CA MET A 84 14.17 -10.80 -6.15
C MET A 84 14.28 -10.00 -7.46
N GLY A 85 14.95 -8.85 -7.46
CA GLY A 85 15.12 -8.02 -8.67
C GLY A 85 13.83 -7.39 -9.22
N LEU A 86 12.71 -7.51 -8.49
CA LEU A 86 11.43 -6.86 -8.78
C LEU A 86 11.51 -5.36 -8.46
N ASP A 87 10.44 -4.62 -8.72
CA ASP A 87 10.23 -3.23 -8.27
C ASP A 87 10.16 -3.17 -6.73
N TYR A 88 11.31 -3.40 -6.07
CA TYR A 88 11.44 -3.53 -4.63
C TYR A 88 10.84 -2.34 -3.90
N GLU A 89 11.07 -1.13 -4.41
CA GLU A 89 10.55 0.09 -3.80
C GLU A 89 9.01 0.12 -3.76
N ALA A 90 8.35 -0.42 -4.79
CA ALA A 90 6.90 -0.54 -4.83
C ALA A 90 6.41 -1.61 -3.85
N LEU A 91 7.04 -2.79 -3.85
CA LEU A 91 6.72 -3.90 -2.93
C LEU A 91 6.92 -3.51 -1.46
N GLU A 92 8.03 -2.84 -1.15
CA GLU A 92 8.36 -2.35 0.19
C GLU A 92 7.33 -1.32 0.63
N SER A 93 6.99 -0.37 -0.25
CA SER A 93 6.01 0.68 0.05
C SER A 93 4.60 0.12 0.25
N LEU A 94 4.17 -0.84 -0.57
CA LEU A 94 2.89 -1.54 -0.39
C LEU A 94 2.85 -2.28 0.96
N SER A 95 3.89 -3.05 1.26
CA SER A 95 3.97 -3.82 2.50
C SER A 95 4.02 -2.92 3.74
N THR A 96 4.74 -1.80 3.64
CA THR A 96 4.83 -0.78 4.69
C THR A 96 3.48 -0.09 4.89
N ALA A 97 2.79 0.29 3.81
CA ALA A 97 1.47 0.90 3.88
C ALA A 97 0.44 0.00 4.58
N SER A 98 0.42 -1.29 4.21
CA SER A 98 -0.38 -2.32 4.89
C SER A 98 0.00 -2.43 6.37
N THR A 99 1.29 -2.58 6.67
CA THR A 99 1.79 -2.73 8.05
C THR A 99 1.32 -1.57 8.93
N TYR A 100 1.42 -0.34 8.42
CA TYR A 100 1.04 0.85 9.17
C TYR A 100 -0.43 1.28 9.02
N ILE A 101 -1.27 0.44 8.43
CA ILE A 101 -2.72 0.67 8.30
C ILE A 101 -3.04 2.02 7.63
N SER A 102 -2.32 2.32 6.55
CA SER A 102 -2.56 3.52 5.76
C SER A 102 -2.59 3.21 4.26
N PRO A 103 -3.29 4.02 3.46
CA PRO A 103 -3.27 3.85 2.01
C PRO A 103 -1.89 4.12 1.44
N LEU A 104 -1.61 3.56 0.27
CA LEU A 104 -0.45 3.96 -0.52
C LEU A 104 -0.83 5.15 -1.41
N ILE A 105 0.04 6.14 -1.50
CA ILE A 105 -0.08 7.31 -2.38
C ILE A 105 1.02 7.22 -3.43
N LEU A 106 0.65 6.81 -4.64
CA LEU A 106 1.52 6.78 -5.79
C LEU A 106 1.61 8.17 -6.41
N VAL A 107 2.78 8.79 -6.35
CA VAL A 107 3.04 10.11 -6.95
C VAL A 107 3.76 9.92 -8.29
N GLY A 108 3.15 10.42 -9.36
CA GLY A 108 3.63 10.26 -10.74
C GLY A 108 3.24 8.92 -11.37
N ASN A 109 3.96 8.53 -12.43
CA ASN A 109 3.53 7.45 -13.34
C ASN A 109 4.45 6.22 -13.30
N HIS A 110 5.64 6.31 -12.69
CA HIS A 110 6.69 5.30 -12.87
C HIS A 110 6.28 3.90 -12.42
N TYR A 111 5.65 3.79 -11.24
CA TYR A 111 5.19 2.51 -10.70
C TYR A 111 3.76 2.14 -11.12
N GLU A 112 3.11 2.95 -11.96
CA GLU A 112 1.71 2.72 -12.33
C GLU A 112 1.51 1.40 -13.07
N LYS A 113 2.44 1.02 -13.95
CA LYS A 113 2.38 -0.26 -14.66
C LYS A 113 2.38 -1.43 -13.67
N PHE A 114 3.34 -1.44 -12.74
CA PHE A 114 3.45 -2.45 -11.69
C PHE A 114 2.18 -2.51 -10.83
N ILE A 115 1.69 -1.35 -10.38
CA ILE A 115 0.47 -1.28 -9.57
C ILE A 115 -0.75 -1.77 -10.36
N ASN A 116 -0.88 -1.41 -11.63
CA ASN A 116 -1.99 -1.82 -12.48
C ASN A 116 -1.99 -3.34 -12.74
N GLU A 117 -0.83 -3.92 -13.08
CA GLU A 117 -0.68 -5.36 -13.34
C GLU A 117 -0.99 -6.22 -12.11
N ASN A 118 -0.76 -5.70 -10.90
CA ASN A 118 -1.02 -6.39 -9.64
C ASN A 118 -2.33 -5.98 -8.96
N SER A 119 -3.17 -5.20 -9.64
CA SER A 119 -4.46 -4.74 -9.09
C SER A 119 -5.59 -5.75 -9.29
N VAL A 120 -6.43 -5.90 -8.26
CA VAL A 120 -7.65 -6.72 -8.31
C VAL A 120 -8.82 -5.91 -8.87
N SER A 121 -8.86 -4.62 -8.58
CA SER A 121 -9.86 -3.70 -9.12
C SER A 121 -9.35 -2.27 -9.14
N ARG A 122 -10.08 -1.38 -9.83
CA ARG A 122 -9.72 0.02 -10.01
C ARG A 122 -10.95 0.93 -10.07
N VAL A 123 -10.78 2.14 -9.58
CA VAL A 123 -11.71 3.27 -9.74
C VAL A 123 -11.14 4.16 -10.84
N LEU A 124 -11.91 4.37 -11.90
CA LEU A 124 -11.51 5.22 -13.02
C LEU A 124 -12.16 6.60 -12.91
N ILE A 125 -11.45 7.67 -13.25
CA ILE A 125 -11.98 9.03 -13.33
C ILE A 125 -11.76 9.61 -14.73
N CYS A 126 -12.67 10.48 -15.16
CA CYS A 126 -12.66 11.06 -16.51
C CYS A 126 -12.37 12.56 -16.51
N ARG A 127 -12.19 13.17 -15.34
CA ARG A 127 -11.91 14.59 -15.17
C ARG A 127 -11.02 14.82 -13.96
N PRO A 128 -10.22 15.90 -13.97
CA PRO A 128 -9.52 16.36 -12.78
C PRO A 128 -10.51 16.57 -11.62
N LEU A 129 -10.02 16.38 -10.40
CA LEU A 129 -10.81 16.56 -9.19
C LEU A 129 -10.48 17.91 -8.55
N ASP A 130 -11.53 18.59 -8.09
CA ASP A 130 -11.41 19.79 -7.27
C ASP A 130 -10.87 19.45 -5.87
N THR A 131 -10.50 20.48 -5.10
CA THR A 131 -9.94 20.28 -3.76
C THR A 131 -10.92 19.60 -2.80
N LYS A 132 -12.23 19.86 -2.93
CA LYS A 132 -13.24 19.21 -2.07
C LYS A 132 -13.35 17.73 -2.38
N SER A 133 -13.37 17.35 -3.66
CA SER A 133 -13.41 15.96 -4.11
C SER A 133 -12.17 15.20 -3.68
N TRP A 134 -10.97 15.78 -3.82
CA TRP A 134 -9.75 15.17 -3.32
C TRP A 134 -9.80 14.87 -1.82
N LYS A 135 -10.19 15.86 -0.99
CA LYS A 135 -10.30 15.68 0.47
C LYS A 135 -11.31 14.60 0.84
N LEU A 136 -12.44 14.54 0.14
CA LEU A 136 -13.46 13.52 0.37
C LEU A 136 -12.92 12.12 0.06
N HIS A 137 -12.33 11.91 -1.11
CA HIS A 137 -11.94 10.58 -1.56
C HIS A 137 -10.67 10.06 -0.88
N LEU A 138 -9.73 10.93 -0.50
CA LEU A 138 -8.62 10.54 0.37
C LEU A 138 -9.13 10.01 1.72
N ARG A 139 -10.14 10.66 2.31
CA ARG A 139 -10.77 10.18 3.55
C ARG A 139 -11.51 8.85 3.35
N ILE A 140 -12.21 8.68 2.23
CA ILE A 140 -12.87 7.40 1.94
C ILE A 140 -11.81 6.30 1.87
N VAL A 141 -10.70 6.54 1.16
CA VAL A 141 -9.58 5.61 1.04
C VAL A 141 -8.95 5.27 2.40
N ASP A 142 -8.79 6.25 3.30
CA ASP A 142 -8.36 5.98 4.69
C ASP A 142 -9.33 5.02 5.41
N TYR A 143 -10.64 5.15 5.18
CA TYR A 143 -11.62 4.23 5.76
C TYR A 143 -11.60 2.85 5.14
N VAL A 144 -11.32 2.74 3.84
CA VAL A 144 -11.24 1.43 3.15
C VAL A 144 -10.23 0.52 3.83
N ILE A 145 -9.02 1.01 4.10
CA ILE A 145 -8.02 0.15 4.74
C ILE A 145 -8.42 -0.24 6.16
N LEU A 146 -8.98 0.69 6.94
CA LEU A 146 -9.45 0.42 8.30
C LEU A 146 -10.58 -0.62 8.32
N ASP A 147 -11.53 -0.52 7.39
CA ASP A 147 -12.68 -1.42 7.27
C ASP A 147 -12.24 -2.86 6.92
N PHE A 148 -11.19 -2.99 6.12
CA PHE A 148 -10.66 -4.30 5.71
C PHE A 148 -9.62 -4.89 6.65
N TYR A 149 -8.96 -4.06 7.46
CA TYR A 149 -7.69 -4.46 8.06
C TYR A 149 -7.81 -5.71 8.93
N ARG A 150 -8.71 -5.70 9.92
CA ARG A 150 -8.88 -6.81 10.86
C ARG A 150 -9.15 -8.13 10.14
N ASP A 151 -10.16 -8.14 9.28
CA ASP A 151 -10.51 -9.33 8.50
C ASP A 151 -9.33 -9.78 7.64
N SER A 152 -8.62 -8.84 7.01
CA SER A 152 -7.48 -9.17 6.16
C SER A 152 -6.36 -9.82 6.95
N ILE A 153 -6.13 -9.42 8.21
CA ILE A 153 -5.15 -10.04 9.10
C ILE A 153 -5.56 -11.48 9.43
N GLU A 154 -6.79 -11.68 9.89
CA GLU A 154 -7.32 -13.01 10.25
C GLU A 154 -7.29 -13.97 9.03
N GLU A 155 -7.69 -13.48 7.85
CA GLU A 155 -7.62 -14.20 6.58
C GLU A 155 -6.18 -14.51 6.16
N SER A 156 -5.25 -13.57 6.31
CA SER A 156 -3.85 -13.76 5.93
C SER A 156 -3.14 -14.76 6.85
N ILE A 157 -3.39 -14.73 8.16
CA ILE A 157 -2.89 -15.73 9.11
C ILE A 157 -3.35 -17.12 8.69
N ARG A 158 -4.66 -17.29 8.44
CA ARG A 158 -5.22 -18.57 8.01
C ARG A 158 -4.61 -19.04 6.70
N ALA A 159 -4.46 -18.15 5.72
CA ALA A 159 -3.83 -18.48 4.44
C ALA A 159 -2.37 -18.92 4.62
N ILE A 160 -1.59 -18.23 5.46
CA ILE A 160 -0.21 -18.61 5.79
C ILE A 160 -0.15 -20.02 6.39
N GLU A 161 -1.03 -20.34 7.33
CA GLU A 161 -1.10 -21.68 7.94
C GLU A 161 -1.43 -22.76 6.90
N CYS A 162 -2.40 -22.49 6.02
CA CYS A 162 -2.78 -23.36 4.91
C CYS A 162 -1.61 -23.60 3.94
N ILE A 163 -0.89 -22.54 3.54
CA ILE A 163 0.31 -22.65 2.69
C ILE A 163 1.38 -23.51 3.36
N LYS A 164 1.66 -23.31 4.65
CA LYS A 164 2.66 -24.11 5.39
C LYS A 164 2.31 -25.61 5.44
N ARG A 165 1.02 -25.95 5.45
CA ARG A 165 0.51 -27.32 5.42
C ARG A 165 0.40 -27.91 4.01
N GLY A 166 0.60 -27.11 2.97
CA GLY A 166 0.39 -27.51 1.57
C GLY A 166 -1.09 -27.65 1.18
N ASP A 167 -2.00 -27.02 1.91
CA ASP A 167 -3.44 -27.03 1.63
C ASP A 167 -3.84 -25.72 0.95
N TYR A 168 -3.92 -25.73 -0.38
CA TYR A 168 -4.07 -24.51 -1.18
C TYR A 168 -5.51 -24.11 -1.44
N LYS A 169 -6.46 -25.06 -1.45
CA LYS A 169 -7.86 -24.77 -1.76
C LYS A 169 -8.49 -23.73 -0.80
N PRO A 170 -8.24 -23.76 0.52
CA PRO A 170 -8.73 -22.71 1.41
C PRO A 170 -8.12 -21.33 1.14
N VAL A 171 -6.91 -21.27 0.58
CA VAL A 171 -6.26 -20.00 0.19
C VAL A 171 -7.04 -19.38 -0.95
N ASP A 172 -7.38 -20.15 -1.98
CA ASP A 172 -8.19 -19.69 -3.11
C ASP A 172 -9.56 -19.16 -2.65
N GLU A 173 -10.23 -19.87 -1.75
CA GLU A 173 -11.51 -19.43 -1.18
C GLU A 173 -11.41 -18.11 -0.38
N ILE A 174 -10.28 -17.87 0.28
CA ILE A 174 -9.99 -16.60 0.96
C ILE A 174 -9.81 -15.48 -0.07
N LEU A 175 -9.05 -15.72 -1.13
CA LEU A 175 -8.80 -14.74 -2.20
C LEU A 175 -10.08 -14.37 -2.96
N ASP A 176 -10.97 -15.34 -3.19
CA ASP A 176 -12.29 -15.09 -3.78
C ASP A 176 -13.15 -14.17 -2.90
N LYS A 177 -13.18 -14.44 -1.59
CA LYS A 177 -13.90 -13.59 -0.62
C LYS A 177 -13.34 -12.17 -0.58
N ARG A 178 -12.02 -12.01 -0.59
CA ARG A 178 -11.34 -10.70 -0.63
C ARG A 178 -11.66 -9.95 -1.93
N SER A 179 -11.66 -10.63 -3.07
CA SER A 179 -12.06 -10.08 -4.36
C SER A 179 -13.52 -9.58 -4.35
N LEU A 180 -14.43 -10.34 -3.73
CA LEU A 180 -15.83 -9.92 -3.55
C LEU A 180 -15.95 -8.69 -2.63
N LYS A 181 -15.19 -8.61 -1.53
CA LYS A 181 -15.13 -7.43 -0.65
C LYS A 181 -14.71 -6.18 -1.43
N ILE A 182 -13.62 -6.28 -2.19
CA ILE A 182 -13.11 -5.21 -3.06
C ILE A 182 -14.20 -4.75 -4.05
N SER A 183 -14.86 -5.68 -4.75
CA SER A 183 -15.89 -5.34 -5.75
C SER A 183 -17.07 -4.53 -5.17
N ARG A 184 -17.41 -4.77 -3.90
CA ARG A 184 -18.47 -4.03 -3.20
C ARG A 184 -18.01 -2.64 -2.80
N ASP A 185 -16.76 -2.52 -2.35
CA ASP A 185 -16.20 -1.28 -1.83
C ASP A 185 -15.92 -0.24 -2.92
N VAL A 186 -15.54 -0.67 -4.12
CA VAL A 186 -15.39 0.20 -5.31
C VAL A 186 -16.63 1.08 -5.55
N LYS A 187 -17.84 0.60 -5.18
CA LYS A 187 -19.09 1.35 -5.33
C LYS A 187 -19.14 2.64 -4.48
N ARG A 188 -18.30 2.78 -3.44
CA ARG A 188 -18.19 4.01 -2.63
C ARG A 188 -17.76 5.23 -3.47
N PHE A 189 -17.11 4.99 -4.61
CA PHE A 189 -16.54 6.02 -5.47
C PHE A 189 -17.46 6.42 -6.64
N TRP A 190 -18.74 6.04 -6.62
CA TRP A 190 -19.68 6.27 -7.72
C TRP A 190 -19.77 7.73 -8.20
N ARG A 191 -19.49 8.71 -7.32
CA ARG A 191 -19.54 10.16 -7.64
C ARG A 191 -18.45 10.63 -8.61
N ILE A 192 -17.32 9.93 -8.64
CA ILE A 192 -16.17 10.24 -9.51
C ILE A 192 -15.92 9.16 -10.55
N SER A 193 -16.51 7.99 -10.36
CA SER A 193 -16.30 6.83 -11.21
C SER A 193 -16.87 7.08 -12.61
N CYS A 194 -16.12 6.66 -13.62
CA CYS A 194 -16.60 6.59 -15.00
C CYS A 194 -16.11 5.31 -15.68
N ARG A 195 -16.67 4.98 -16.86
CA ARG A 195 -16.38 3.73 -17.57
C ARG A 195 -15.04 3.75 -18.31
N ASP A 196 -14.76 4.85 -19.01
CA ASP A 196 -13.63 4.97 -19.94
C ASP A 196 -12.61 6.01 -19.46
N GLY A 197 -12.29 5.95 -18.17
CA GLY A 197 -11.40 6.91 -17.50
C GLY A 197 -10.00 6.39 -17.25
N LYS A 198 -9.22 7.21 -16.56
CA LYS A 198 -7.88 6.85 -16.07
C LYS A 198 -7.95 6.33 -14.64
N PRO A 199 -7.14 5.32 -14.26
CA PRO A 199 -7.13 4.79 -12.91
C PRO A 199 -6.72 5.85 -11.89
N PHE A 200 -7.61 6.12 -10.95
CA PHE A 200 -7.40 7.02 -9.83
C PHE A 200 -7.06 6.27 -8.54
N ILE A 201 -7.75 5.15 -8.31
CA ILE A 201 -7.51 4.27 -7.17
C ILE A 201 -7.37 2.85 -7.67
N TYR A 202 -6.36 2.15 -7.17
CA TYR A 202 -6.22 0.71 -7.33
C TYR A 202 -6.50 0.01 -6.01
N TYR A 203 -7.06 -1.19 -6.09
CA TYR A 203 -7.13 -2.13 -4.97
C TYR A 203 -6.12 -3.23 -5.21
N ILE A 204 -5.12 -3.31 -4.34
CA ILE A 204 -4.15 -4.38 -4.33
C ILE A 204 -4.55 -5.37 -3.23
N ASP A 205 -4.54 -6.65 -3.56
CA ASP A 205 -4.61 -7.71 -2.57
C ASP A 205 -3.19 -8.25 -2.35
N LEU A 206 -2.55 -7.84 -1.25
CA LEU A 206 -1.16 -8.21 -0.99
C LEU A 206 -1.00 -9.69 -0.63
N LEU A 207 -2.04 -10.33 -0.07
CA LEU A 207 -2.04 -11.78 0.11
C LEU A 207 -2.03 -12.49 -1.23
N LYS A 208 -2.85 -12.04 -2.20
CA LYS A 208 -2.85 -12.59 -3.57
C LYS A 208 -1.47 -12.47 -4.20
N LEU A 209 -0.87 -11.27 -4.14
CA LEU A 209 0.45 -11.00 -4.70
C LEU A 209 1.51 -11.95 -4.13
N VAL A 210 1.58 -12.05 -2.80
CA VAL A 210 2.54 -12.92 -2.11
C VAL A 210 2.28 -14.40 -2.40
N TYR A 211 1.01 -14.82 -2.48
CA TYR A 211 0.67 -16.18 -2.83
C TYR A 211 1.11 -16.55 -4.25
N GLU A 212 0.90 -15.65 -5.23
CA GLU A 212 1.40 -15.85 -6.59
C GLU A 212 2.93 -15.92 -6.65
N MET A 213 3.63 -15.11 -5.86
CA MET A 213 5.09 -15.18 -5.72
C MET A 213 5.52 -16.53 -5.10
N TYR A 214 4.80 -17.02 -4.10
CA TYR A 214 5.07 -18.34 -3.52
C TYR A 214 4.89 -19.46 -4.57
N LEU A 215 3.79 -19.45 -5.32
CA LEU A 215 3.52 -20.43 -6.37
C LEU A 215 4.59 -20.41 -7.49
N LYS A 216 5.19 -19.25 -7.76
CA LYS A 216 6.29 -19.09 -8.72
C LYS A 216 7.66 -19.51 -8.17
N GLY A 217 7.74 -20.04 -6.94
CA GLY A 217 8.99 -20.42 -6.29
C GLY A 217 9.88 -19.23 -5.94
N MET A 218 9.28 -18.05 -5.86
CA MET A 218 9.96 -16.76 -5.73
C MET A 218 10.20 -16.41 -4.24
N ILE A 219 9.31 -16.88 -3.37
CA ILE A 219 9.44 -16.84 -1.91
C ILE A 219 9.22 -18.24 -1.33
N ASP A 220 9.94 -18.55 -0.25
CA ASP A 220 9.83 -19.84 0.43
C ASP A 220 8.82 -19.75 1.59
N LYS A 221 8.23 -20.90 1.98
CA LYS A 221 7.22 -20.96 3.06
C LYS A 221 7.78 -20.52 4.43
N GLU A 222 9.09 -20.58 4.62
CA GLU A 222 9.82 -20.18 5.81
C GLU A 222 9.76 -18.66 6.03
N VAL A 223 9.52 -17.89 4.98
CA VAL A 223 9.35 -16.43 5.05
C VAL A 223 7.95 -16.04 5.55
N LEU A 224 6.96 -16.93 5.39
CA LEU A 224 5.57 -16.70 5.75
C LEU A 224 5.34 -16.87 7.26
N GLN A 225 5.92 -15.99 8.08
CA GLN A 225 5.73 -15.98 9.53
C GLN A 225 4.42 -15.28 9.96
N TYR A 226 4.06 -15.36 11.23
CA TYR A 226 2.76 -14.87 11.70
C TYR A 226 2.61 -13.36 11.51
N ASP A 227 3.64 -12.58 11.89
CA ASP A 227 3.57 -11.12 11.86
C ASP A 227 3.58 -10.54 10.43
N ILE A 228 3.99 -11.32 9.43
CA ILE A 228 3.96 -10.86 8.04
C ILE A 228 2.53 -10.63 7.55
N ALA A 229 1.52 -11.23 8.19
CA ALA A 229 0.11 -10.99 7.89
C ALA A 229 -0.26 -9.49 7.91
N SER A 230 0.41 -8.69 8.75
CA SER A 230 0.26 -7.23 8.80
C SER A 230 0.63 -6.52 7.50
N ALA A 231 1.49 -7.12 6.67
CA ALA A 231 1.89 -6.64 5.36
C ALA A 231 1.06 -7.23 4.20
N LEU A 232 0.06 -8.07 4.48
CA LEU A 232 -0.73 -8.80 3.47
C LEU A 232 -2.18 -8.33 3.37
N ALA A 233 -2.51 -7.12 3.83
CA ALA A 233 -3.88 -6.63 3.81
C ALA A 233 -4.35 -6.23 2.39
N ILE A 234 -5.67 -6.04 2.24
CA ILE A 234 -6.23 -5.34 1.07
C ILE A 234 -5.86 -3.86 1.20
N LEU A 235 -5.19 -3.32 0.19
CA LEU A 235 -4.62 -1.98 0.23
C LEU A 235 -5.14 -1.11 -0.91
N PRO A 236 -5.82 0.01 -0.62
CA PRO A 236 -6.08 1.03 -1.62
C PRO A 236 -4.81 1.83 -1.93
N VAL A 237 -4.56 2.05 -3.23
CA VAL A 237 -3.48 2.87 -3.76
C VAL A 237 -4.09 4.05 -4.50
N VAL A 238 -3.87 5.28 -4.03
CA VAL A 238 -4.33 6.51 -4.69
C VAL A 238 -3.24 7.06 -5.58
N VAL A 239 -3.61 7.47 -6.79
CA VAL A 239 -2.69 8.01 -7.77
C VAL A 239 -2.76 9.54 -7.74
N VAL A 240 -1.61 10.20 -7.62
CA VAL A 240 -1.46 11.66 -7.63
C VAL A 240 -0.62 12.08 -8.82
N LYS A 241 -1.27 12.78 -9.75
CA LYS A 241 -0.69 13.29 -11.01
C LYS A 241 -1.33 14.64 -11.35
N HIS A 242 -0.61 15.48 -12.11
CA HIS A 242 -1.11 16.77 -12.58
C HIS A 242 -2.49 16.65 -13.24
N GLU A 243 -2.67 15.68 -14.14
CA GLU A 243 -3.94 15.45 -14.85
C GLU A 243 -5.16 15.12 -13.97
N PHE A 244 -4.96 14.76 -12.69
CA PHE A 244 -6.05 14.50 -11.74
C PHE A 244 -6.33 15.68 -10.83
N ILE A 245 -5.56 16.76 -10.95
CA ILE A 245 -5.62 17.93 -10.09
C ILE A 245 -6.18 19.09 -10.91
N GLU A 246 -7.30 19.65 -10.46
CA GLU A 246 -7.81 20.87 -11.08
C GLU A 246 -6.95 22.08 -10.71
N GLY A 247 -6.50 22.83 -11.73
CA GLY A 247 -5.81 24.11 -11.55
C GLY A 247 -4.29 24.03 -11.33
N ILE A 248 -3.65 22.90 -11.63
CA ILE A 248 -2.19 22.68 -11.65
C ILE A 248 -1.84 21.91 -12.92
#